data_AF-A0A651FXQ6-F1
#
_entry.id   AF-A0A651FXQ6-F1
#
_cell.length_a   1.000
_cell.length_b   1.000
_cell.length_c   1.000
_cell.angle_alpha   90.00
_cell.angle_beta   90.00
_cell.angle_gamma   90.00
#
_symmetry.space_group_name_H-M   'P 1'
#
loop_
_entity.id
_entity.type
_entity.pdbx_description
1 polymer ?
#
loop_
_entity_poly.entity_id
_entity_poly.type
_entity_poly.pdbx_seq_one_letter_code
_entity_poly.pdbx_strand_id
1 'polypeptide(L)'
;METLLEALGKTKEDAIGFVHFGSCQFVTSPQRKKTLNQLRCAAQASWVSGYTTDIEWLPSMFLDLSLISHVFTPWSDDPKPHRKHGQNAQQFIADHSQMVKKYGLSALSVMTGKESLYPTRL
;
A
#
# COMPACT_ATOMS: atom_id res chain seq x y z
N MET A 1 -16.69 -5.29 5.14
CA MET A 1 -15.87 -5.11 3.92
C MET A 1 -16.67 -4.46 2.80
N GLU A 2 -17.89 -4.92 2.51
CA GLU A 2 -18.76 -4.35 1.44
C GLU A 2 -18.97 -2.83 1.56
N THR A 3 -19.38 -2.33 2.73
CA THR A 3 -19.58 -0.89 2.97
C THR A 3 -18.33 -0.04 2.71
N LEU A 4 -17.13 -0.58 2.95
CA LEU A 4 -15.88 0.13 2.65
C LEU A 4 -15.64 0.20 1.14
N LEU A 5 -15.83 -0.91 0.42
CA LEU A 5 -15.65 -0.94 -1.03
C LEU A 5 -16.63 0.00 -1.73
N GLU A 6 -17.88 0.06 -1.27
CA GLU A 6 -18.86 1.03 -1.74
C GLU A 6 -18.44 2.48 -1.46
N ALA A 7 -17.89 2.75 -0.28
CA ALA A 7 -17.40 4.09 0.07
C ALA A 7 -16.22 4.52 -0.82
N LEU A 8 -15.27 3.61 -1.10
CA LEU A 8 -14.14 3.87 -1.99
C LEU A 8 -14.61 4.12 -3.43
N GLY A 9 -15.61 3.36 -3.90
CA GLY A 9 -16.16 3.47 -5.26
C GLY A 9 -16.98 4.73 -5.53
N LYS A 10 -17.31 5.54 -4.50
CA LYS A 10 -18.02 6.83 -4.66
C LYS A 10 -17.09 7.97 -5.12
N THR A 11 -15.78 7.73 -5.17
CA THR A 11 -14.81 8.74 -5.57
C THR A 11 -14.73 8.86 -7.10
N LYS A 12 -14.37 10.05 -7.62
CA LYS A 12 -14.22 10.25 -9.07
C LYS A 12 -13.13 9.33 -9.60
N GLU A 13 -13.30 8.84 -10.83
CA GLU A 13 -12.28 8.02 -11.48
C GLU A 13 -10.93 8.74 -11.49
N ASP A 14 -9.85 7.99 -11.21
CA ASP A 14 -8.46 8.48 -11.08
C ASP A 14 -8.19 9.56 -10.02
N ALA A 15 -9.13 9.85 -9.12
CA ALA A 15 -8.92 10.86 -8.07
C ALA A 15 -7.96 10.40 -6.97
N ILE A 16 -7.84 9.08 -6.77
CA ILE A 16 -7.00 8.51 -5.72
C ILE A 16 -5.82 7.80 -6.35
N GLY A 17 -4.63 8.39 -6.23
CA GLY A 17 -3.40 7.66 -6.50
C GLY A 17 -3.14 6.62 -5.40
N PHE A 18 -2.97 7.10 -4.18
CA PHE A 18 -2.41 6.33 -3.07
C PHE A 18 -3.43 6.08 -1.98
N VAL A 19 -3.54 4.83 -1.54
CA VAL A 19 -4.31 4.47 -0.34
C VAL A 19 -3.41 3.69 0.60
N HIS A 20 -3.38 4.11 1.86
CA HIS A 20 -2.77 3.34 2.93
C HIS A 20 -3.75 3.13 4.07
N PHE A 21 -3.96 1.87 4.45
CA PHE A 21 -4.77 1.47 5.56
C PHE A 21 -3.88 1.24 6.79
N GLY A 22 -3.82 2.24 7.67
CA GLY A 22 -3.08 2.21 8.93
C GLY A 22 -3.66 1.28 10.00
N SER A 23 -4.34 0.20 9.61
CA SER A 23 -4.87 -0.82 10.52
C SER A 23 -4.78 -2.22 9.90
N CYS A 24 -4.79 -3.24 10.76
CA CYS A 24 -4.69 -4.65 10.38
C CYS A 24 -6.01 -5.27 9.89
N GLN A 25 -7.12 -4.53 9.99
CA GLN A 25 -8.47 -5.06 9.77
C GLN A 25 -8.79 -5.33 8.30
N PHE A 26 -8.04 -4.71 7.39
CA PHE A 26 -8.41 -4.65 5.98
C PHE A 26 -7.61 -5.57 5.09
N VAL A 27 -6.40 -5.99 5.48
CA VAL A 27 -5.55 -6.87 4.66
C VAL A 27 -5.34 -8.19 5.40
N THR A 28 -5.68 -9.31 4.75
CA THR A 28 -5.52 -10.63 5.36
C THR A 28 -4.26 -11.30 4.83
N SER A 29 -3.41 -11.84 5.70
CA SER A 29 -2.14 -12.46 5.28
C SER A 29 -2.30 -13.57 4.21
N PRO A 30 -3.23 -14.55 4.36
CA PRO A 30 -3.39 -15.63 3.38
C PRO A 30 -3.89 -15.17 2.01
N GLN A 31 -4.57 -14.01 1.95
CA GLN A 31 -5.22 -13.51 0.74
C GLN A 31 -4.73 -12.09 0.39
N ARG A 32 -3.56 -11.67 0.87
CA ARG A 32 -3.07 -10.29 0.77
C ARG A 32 -3.18 -9.71 -0.63
N LYS A 33 -2.76 -10.45 -1.67
CA LYS A 33 -2.85 -9.99 -3.06
C LYS A 33 -4.30 -9.78 -3.49
N LYS A 34 -5.18 -10.73 -3.16
CA LYS A 34 -6.61 -10.68 -3.51
C LYS A 34 -7.29 -9.51 -2.80
N THR A 35 -7.09 -9.37 -1.49
CA THR A 35 -7.72 -8.31 -0.69
C THR A 35 -7.20 -6.92 -1.09
N LEU A 36 -5.89 -6.76 -1.29
CA LEU A 36 -5.33 -5.51 -1.80
C LEU A 36 -5.88 -5.20 -3.20
N ASN A 37 -6.00 -6.19 -4.11
CA ASN A 37 -6.57 -5.93 -5.42
C ASN A 37 -8.05 -5.50 -5.36
N GLN A 38 -8.84 -6.07 -4.45
CA GLN A 38 -10.23 -5.64 -4.23
C GLN A 38 -10.31 -4.18 -3.77
N LEU A 39 -9.50 -3.81 -2.78
CA LEU A 39 -9.42 -2.43 -2.27
C LEU A 39 -8.93 -1.46 -3.36
N ARG A 40 -7.91 -1.88 -4.13
CA ARG A 40 -7.37 -1.11 -5.25
C ARG A 40 -8.43 -0.85 -6.31
N CYS A 41 -9.13 -1.89 -6.78
CA CYS A 41 -10.19 -1.76 -7.79
C CYS A 41 -11.31 -0.84 -7.30
N ALA A 42 -11.74 -1.01 -6.04
CA ALA A 42 -12.80 -0.17 -5.47
C ALA A 42 -12.38 1.30 -5.34
N ALA A 43 -11.13 1.57 -4.96
CA ALA A 43 -10.59 2.92 -4.84
C ALA A 43 -10.12 3.52 -6.18
N GLN A 44 -10.09 2.71 -7.24
CA GLN A 44 -9.39 3.02 -8.51
C GLN A 44 -7.94 3.51 -8.30
N ALA A 45 -7.28 2.98 -7.26
CA ALA A 45 -5.94 3.43 -6.87
C ALA A 45 -4.83 2.77 -7.69
N SER A 46 -3.72 3.48 -7.89
CA SER A 46 -2.51 2.85 -8.44
C SER A 46 -1.65 2.20 -7.35
N TRP A 47 -1.80 2.63 -6.10
CA TRP A 47 -1.15 2.03 -4.94
C TRP A 47 -2.15 1.81 -3.81
N VAL A 48 -2.12 0.61 -3.24
CA VAL A 48 -2.81 0.32 -1.98
C VAL A 48 -1.89 -0.44 -1.04
N SER A 49 -1.85 -0.07 0.24
CA SER A 49 -1.11 -0.81 1.26
C SER A 49 -1.86 -0.89 2.59
N GLY A 50 -1.45 -1.81 3.44
CA GLY A 50 -1.96 -1.94 4.80
C GLY A 50 -1.24 -3.05 5.56
N TYR A 51 -1.69 -3.30 6.78
CA TYR A 51 -1.09 -4.25 7.71
C TYR A 51 -1.84 -5.58 7.71
N THR A 52 -1.13 -6.69 7.89
CA THR A 52 -1.76 -8.02 8.01
C THR A 52 -1.77 -8.59 9.43
N THR A 53 -1.08 -7.94 10.36
CA THR A 53 -1.01 -8.33 11.78
C THR A 53 -1.26 -7.13 12.67
N ASP A 54 -1.61 -7.37 13.93
CA ASP A 54 -1.84 -6.31 14.90
C ASP A 54 -0.63 -5.38 15.02
N ILE A 55 -0.92 -4.09 15.09
CA ILE A 55 0.08 -3.03 15.09
C ILE A 55 0.14 -2.36 16.46
N GLU A 56 1.36 -2.02 16.87
CA GLU A 56 1.58 -1.09 17.97
C GLU A 56 1.58 0.32 17.38
N TRP A 57 0.79 1.22 17.97
CA TRP A 57 0.53 2.54 17.41
C TRP A 57 1.80 3.35 17.08
N LEU A 58 2.72 3.47 18.04
CA LEU A 58 3.87 4.35 17.87
C LEU A 58 4.87 3.83 16.80
N PRO A 59 5.31 2.55 16.84
CA PRO A 59 6.17 2.02 15.78
C PRO A 59 5.49 1.98 14.40
N SER A 60 4.21 1.63 14.31
CA SER A 60 3.52 1.62 13.02
C SER A 60 3.39 3.02 12.44
N MET A 61 3.17 4.04 13.28
CA MET A 61 3.15 5.43 12.83
C MET A 61 4.49 5.86 12.23
N PHE A 62 5.63 5.45 12.80
CA PHE A 62 6.94 5.74 12.17
C PHE A 62 7.10 5.04 10.83
N LEU A 63 6.59 3.80 10.71
CA LEU A 63 6.60 3.08 9.45
C LEU A 63 5.70 3.75 8.41
N ASP A 64 4.54 4.27 8.81
CA ASP A 64 3.61 5.02 7.96
C ASP A 64 4.24 6.33 7.46
N LEU A 65 4.86 7.10 8.36
CA LEU A 65 5.56 8.34 8.02
C LEU A 65 6.70 8.06 7.04
N SER A 66 7.46 7.00 7.27
CA SER A 66 8.54 6.58 6.38
C SER A 66 8.02 6.09 5.02
N LEU A 67 6.90 5.37 5.00
CA LEU A 67 6.24 4.96 3.75
C LEU A 67 5.81 6.20 2.96
N ILE A 68 5.23 7.19 3.64
CA ILE A 68 4.81 8.44 3.03
C ILE A 68 6.02 9.18 2.44
N SER A 69 7.09 9.37 3.21
CA SER A 69 8.26 10.14 2.77
C SER A 69 9.06 9.45 1.66
N HIS A 70 9.19 8.13 1.70
CA HIS A 70 10.03 7.39 0.76
C HIS A 70 9.28 6.95 -0.50
N VAL A 71 7.98 6.66 -0.39
CA VAL A 71 7.19 6.09 -1.49
C VAL A 71 6.16 7.08 -2.01
N PHE A 72 5.34 7.67 -1.15
CA PHE A 72 4.23 8.53 -1.59
C PHE A 72 4.69 9.91 -2.06
N THR A 73 5.47 10.66 -1.28
CA THR A 73 5.88 12.03 -1.66
C THR A 73 6.62 12.04 -3.00
N PRO A 74 7.63 11.18 -3.24
CA PRO A 74 8.28 11.11 -4.55
C PRO A 74 7.33 10.70 -5.68
N TRP A 75 6.23 10.02 -5.35
CA TRP A 75 5.19 9.67 -6.31
C TRP A 75 4.23 10.80 -6.63
N SER A 76 3.87 11.61 -5.64
CA SER A 76 3.04 12.81 -5.84
C SER A 76 3.76 13.88 -6.67
N ASP A 77 5.08 14.00 -6.52
CA ASP A 77 5.86 15.07 -7.13
C ASP A 77 6.25 14.81 -8.61
N ASP A 78 6.19 13.57 -9.09
CA ASP A 78 6.56 13.19 -10.47
C ASP A 78 5.39 12.49 -11.19
N PRO A 79 4.67 13.19 -12.09
CA PRO A 79 3.54 12.59 -12.82
C PRO A 79 3.98 11.58 -13.89
N LYS A 80 5.29 11.40 -14.16
CA LYS A 80 5.77 10.40 -15.11
C LYS A 80 6.11 9.10 -14.39
N PRO A 81 5.46 7.97 -14.70
CA PRO A 81 5.46 6.90 -13.73
C PRO A 81 6.53 5.85 -14.09
N HIS A 82 6.78 4.96 -13.11
CA HIS A 82 6.98 3.52 -13.28
C HIS A 82 8.29 2.91 -12.77
N ARG A 83 9.47 3.52 -12.93
CA ARG A 83 10.72 2.82 -12.51
C ARG A 83 11.20 3.17 -11.11
N LYS A 84 11.16 4.46 -10.74
CA LYS A 84 11.69 4.92 -9.45
C LYS A 84 10.81 4.51 -8.26
N HIS A 85 9.48 4.47 -8.40
CA HIS A 85 8.61 4.07 -7.29
C HIS A 85 8.75 2.62 -6.89
N GLY A 86 8.92 1.71 -7.87
CA GLY A 86 9.23 0.32 -7.57
C GLY A 86 10.55 0.17 -6.82
N GLN A 87 11.56 0.97 -7.18
CA GLN A 87 12.84 1.03 -6.49
C GLN A 87 12.70 1.61 -5.08
N ASN A 88 11.97 2.72 -4.91
CA ASN A 88 11.72 3.33 -3.61
C ASN A 88 10.95 2.40 -2.68
N ALA A 89 9.94 1.69 -3.20
CA ALA A 89 9.21 0.68 -2.44
C ALA A 89 10.14 -0.45 -2.00
N GLN A 90 10.97 -0.99 -2.89
CA GLN A 90 11.95 -2.01 -2.55
C GLN A 90 12.95 -1.51 -1.50
N GLN A 91 13.45 -0.29 -1.65
CA GLN A 91 14.39 0.34 -0.72
C GLN A 91 13.75 0.54 0.66
N PHE A 92 12.55 1.11 0.72
CA PHE A 92 11.78 1.25 1.95
C PHE A 92 11.60 -0.09 2.67
N ILE A 93 11.23 -1.15 1.93
CA ILE A 93 11.08 -2.50 2.48
C ILE A 93 12.41 -3.05 3.01
N ALA A 94 13.52 -2.77 2.34
CA ALA A 94 14.85 -3.19 2.81
C ALA A 94 15.23 -2.46 4.11
N ASP A 95 15.11 -1.13 4.12
CA ASP A 95 15.47 -0.26 5.24
C ASP A 95 14.64 -0.54 6.50
N HIS A 96 13.37 -0.95 6.31
CA HIS A 96 12.43 -1.21 7.40
C HIS A 96 12.07 -2.69 7.54
N SER A 97 12.91 -3.59 7.02
CA SER A 97 12.59 -5.02 6.85
C SER A 97 12.08 -5.69 8.12
N GLN A 98 12.66 -5.40 9.28
CA GLN A 98 12.22 -5.95 10.56
C GLN A 98 10.78 -5.52 10.92
N MET A 99 10.47 -4.24 10.77
CA MET A 99 9.16 -3.65 11.09
C MET A 99 8.09 -4.10 10.08
N VAL A 100 8.44 -4.11 8.79
CA VAL A 100 7.59 -4.63 7.71
C VAL A 100 7.18 -6.06 8.00
N LYS A 101 8.14 -6.90 8.44
CA LYS A 101 7.87 -8.31 8.75
C LYS A 101 7.08 -8.48 10.04
N LYS A 102 7.40 -7.69 11.08
CA LYS A 102 6.67 -7.69 12.37
C LYS A 102 5.19 -7.36 12.19
N TYR A 103 4.88 -6.29 11.46
CA TYR A 103 3.51 -5.78 11.28
C TYR A 103 2.82 -6.31 10.03
N GLY A 104 3.51 -7.15 9.26
CA GLY A 104 2.97 -7.70 8.03
C GLY A 104 2.55 -6.63 7.03
N LEU A 105 3.34 -5.56 6.90
CA LEU A 105 3.04 -4.49 5.95
C LEU A 105 3.05 -5.07 4.53
N SER A 106 1.93 -4.96 3.83
CA SER A 106 1.77 -5.42 2.46
C SER A 106 1.23 -4.31 1.58
N ALA A 107 1.73 -4.24 0.35
CA ALA A 107 1.33 -3.27 -0.65
C ALA A 107 1.15 -3.89 -2.02
N LEU A 108 0.22 -3.36 -2.80
CA LEU A 108 0.00 -3.69 -4.19
C LEU A 108 0.04 -2.39 -5.01
N SER A 109 0.88 -2.40 -6.03
CA SER A 109 0.99 -1.31 -7.00
C SER A 109 0.62 -1.80 -8.39
N VAL A 110 -0.01 -0.94 -9.19
CA VAL A 110 -0.22 -1.16 -10.63
C VAL A 110 0.50 -0.05 -11.38
N MET A 111 1.63 -0.40 -11.97
CA MET A 111 2.45 0.51 -12.78
C MET A 111 2.47 -0.04 -14.22
N THR A 112 2.20 0.80 -15.22
CA THR A 112 2.09 0.41 -16.65
C THR A 112 1.20 -0.81 -16.89
N GLY A 113 0.14 -0.97 -16.10
CA GLY A 113 -0.76 -2.14 -16.19
C GLY A 113 -0.19 -3.44 -15.62
N LYS A 114 1.02 -3.43 -15.03
CA LYS A 114 1.60 -4.58 -14.32
C LYS A 114 1.42 -4.45 -12.81
N GLU A 115 0.82 -5.46 -12.21
CA GLU A 115 0.69 -5.59 -10.76
C GLU A 115 2.02 -5.98 -10.12
N SER A 116 2.42 -5.30 -9.05
CA SER A 116 3.60 -5.60 -8.24
C SER A 116 3.21 -5.65 -6.75
N LEU A 117 3.54 -6.75 -6.08
CA LEU A 117 3.27 -6.97 -4.67
C LEU A 117 4.54 -6.76 -3.84
N TYR A 118 4.43 -6.00 -2.75
CA TYR A 118 5.55 -5.69 -1.85
C TYR A 118 5.17 -6.03 -0.40
N PRO A 119 6.05 -6.69 0.36
CA PRO A 119 7.14 -7.52 -0.13
C PRO A 119 6.59 -8.72 -0.93
N THR A 120 7.40 -9.31 -1.81
CA THR A 120 6.99 -10.52 -2.56
C THR A 120 6.64 -11.69 -1.64
N ARG A 121 7.19 -11.73 -0.41
CA ARG A 121 6.88 -12.69 0.65
C ARG A 121 6.90 -11.96 2.00
N LEU A 122 5.95 -12.29 2.88
CA LEU A 122 5.90 -11.85 4.27
C LEU A 122 6.56 -12.90 5.16
#